data_AF-A0A0S8GVH7-F1
#
_entry.id   AF-A0A0S8GVH7-F1
#
_cell.length_a   1.000
_cell.length_b   1.000
_cell.length_c   1.000
_cell.angle_alpha   90.00
_cell.angle_beta   90.00
_cell.angle_gamma   90.00
#
_symmetry.space_group_name_H-M   'P 1'
#
loop_
_entity.id
_entity.type
_entity.pdbx_description
1 polymer ?
#
loop_
_entity_poly.entity_id
_entity_poly.type
_entity_poly.pdbx_seq_one_letter_code
_entity_poly.pdbx_strand_id
1 'polypeptide(L)'
;MARNKSTFGLRLEQLANLMAVGLEQIETDYEDNKDQTAAGLLRICLERCLSDDSALLDYIQVDMERLGRVIGSLPGKSLGELLQNSDTDIGLLQSIKTYYKKLSYSAASETESAIAITIYYAALAGSLVYHKKNISQTSVDMLEQYFALLAEKEWMVPELKKLFTQARTIRQDKRGDV
;
A
#
# COMPACT_ATOMS: atom_id res chain seq x y z
N MET A 1 28.99 -5.27 -9.04
CA MET A 1 28.20 -5.80 -7.90
C MET A 1 26.95 -4.95 -7.76
N ALA A 2 25.80 -5.44 -8.22
CA ALA A 2 24.54 -4.73 -8.12
C ALA A 2 24.08 -4.72 -6.65
N ARG A 3 24.08 -3.55 -6.01
CA ARG A 3 23.40 -3.37 -4.73
C ARG A 3 21.91 -3.55 -4.99
N ASN A 4 21.35 -4.69 -4.60
CA ASN A 4 19.92 -4.92 -4.54
C ASN A 4 19.32 -3.88 -3.60
N LYS A 5 18.91 -2.73 -4.15
CA LYS A 5 18.24 -1.66 -3.42
C LYS A 5 16.85 -2.17 -3.05
N SER A 6 16.77 -2.75 -1.87
CA SER A 6 15.52 -3.23 -1.29
C SER A 6 14.57 -2.05 -1.02
N THR A 7 13.29 -2.24 -1.34
CA THR A 7 12.20 -1.40 -0.84
C THR A 7 11.97 -1.78 0.62
N PHE A 8 11.99 -0.80 1.53
CA PHE A 8 11.97 -0.97 3.00
C PHE A 8 13.24 -1.50 3.68
N GLY A 9 14.26 -1.94 2.94
CA GLY A 9 15.36 -2.72 3.52
C GLY A 9 15.03 -4.22 3.66
N LEU A 10 13.79 -4.62 3.31
CA LEU A 10 13.35 -6.01 3.20
C LEU A 10 13.66 -6.63 1.83
N ARG A 11 14.34 -7.77 1.82
CA ARG A 11 14.47 -8.64 0.65
C ARG A 11 13.11 -9.26 0.31
N LEU A 12 12.95 -9.74 -0.93
CA LEU A 12 11.70 -10.37 -1.39
C LEU A 12 11.28 -11.53 -0.47
N GLU A 13 12.23 -12.33 -0.01
CA GLU A 13 12.01 -13.42 0.95
C GLU A 13 11.50 -12.92 2.31
N GLN A 14 12.06 -11.82 2.81
CA GLN A 14 11.62 -11.23 4.09
C GLN A 14 10.21 -10.66 3.98
N LEU A 15 9.87 -10.07 2.82
CA LEU A 15 8.50 -9.68 2.54
C LEU A 15 7.59 -10.92 2.44
N ALA A 16 8.01 -11.99 1.76
CA ALA A 16 7.21 -13.20 1.63
C ALA A 16 6.87 -13.81 2.99
N ASN A 17 7.85 -13.87 3.90
CA ASN A 17 7.69 -14.34 5.28
C ASN A 17 6.74 -13.44 6.08
N LEU A 18 6.94 -12.12 6.04
CA LEU A 18 6.06 -11.17 6.73
C LEU A 18 4.62 -11.25 6.21
N MET A 19 4.44 -11.54 4.93
CA MET A 19 3.12 -11.68 4.32
C MET A 19 2.52 -13.09 4.49
N ALA A 20 3.24 -14.05 5.05
CA ALA A 20 2.72 -15.37 5.43
C ALA A 20 1.94 -15.34 6.75
N VAL A 21 2.16 -14.31 7.58
CA VAL A 21 1.54 -14.10 8.90
C VAL A 21 0.01 -14.10 8.87
N GLY A 22 -0.60 -13.75 7.73
CA GLY A 22 -2.05 -13.83 7.55
C GLY A 22 -2.64 -15.25 7.61
N LEU A 23 -1.82 -16.30 7.71
CA LEU A 23 -2.23 -17.71 7.81
C LEU A 23 -2.13 -18.29 9.24
N GLU A 24 -1.40 -17.69 10.18
CA GLU A 24 -1.00 -18.35 11.43
C GLU A 24 -1.91 -18.09 12.65
N GLN A 25 -3.06 -17.42 12.50
CA GLN A 25 -3.99 -17.18 13.64
C GLN A 25 -5.09 -18.25 13.79
N ILE A 26 -4.75 -19.53 13.69
CA ILE A 26 -5.63 -20.61 14.12
C ILE A 26 -4.84 -21.55 15.01
N GLU A 27 -4.74 -21.20 16.29
CA GLU A 27 -4.70 -22.13 17.43
C GLU A 27 -4.48 -21.34 18.72
N THR A 28 -5.53 -20.74 19.28
CA THR A 28 -5.67 -20.61 20.73
C THR A 28 -7.12 -20.31 21.09
N ASP A 29 -7.65 -21.20 21.91
CA ASP A 29 -9.03 -21.36 22.35
C ASP A 29 -9.46 -20.20 23.26
N TYR A 30 -10.11 -19.18 22.71
CA TYR A 30 -10.89 -18.19 23.47
C TYR A 30 -12.12 -17.77 22.66
N GLU A 31 -13.29 -18.26 23.08
CA GLU A 31 -14.61 -17.81 22.65
C GLU A 31 -14.83 -16.33 23.04
N ASP A 32 -14.36 -15.39 22.20
CA ASP A 32 -15.04 -14.09 21.95
C ASP A 32 -14.40 -13.29 20.78
N ASN A 33 -13.28 -13.72 20.21
CA ASN A 33 -12.55 -12.92 19.22
C ASN A 33 -12.86 -13.37 17.77
N LYS A 34 -14.10 -13.15 17.32
CA LYS A 34 -14.50 -13.42 15.93
C LYS A 34 -13.73 -12.48 14.97
N ASP A 35 -12.95 -13.06 14.06
CA ASP A 35 -12.50 -12.50 12.78
C ASP A 35 -11.52 -11.31 12.78
N GLN A 36 -10.43 -11.35 13.57
CA GLN A 36 -9.25 -10.48 13.32
C GLN A 36 -8.27 -11.08 12.30
N THR A 37 -8.78 -11.69 11.23
CA THR A 37 -7.92 -12.16 10.13
C THR A 37 -7.26 -10.95 9.43
N ALA A 38 -6.04 -11.12 8.92
CA ALA A 38 -5.34 -10.07 8.17
C ALA A 38 -6.21 -9.48 7.02
N ALA A 39 -7.04 -10.33 6.40
CA ALA A 39 -8.03 -9.92 5.40
C ALA A 39 -9.12 -8.99 5.96
N GLY A 40 -9.68 -9.33 7.13
CA GLY A 40 -10.69 -8.52 7.80
C GLY A 40 -10.13 -7.15 8.21
N LEU A 41 -8.95 -7.13 8.82
CA LEU A 41 -8.29 -5.88 9.22
C LEU A 41 -7.90 -5.02 8.01
N LEU A 42 -7.39 -5.63 6.93
CA LEU A 42 -7.11 -4.92 5.68
C LEU A 42 -8.38 -4.31 5.09
N ARG A 43 -9.50 -5.04 5.08
CA ARG A 43 -10.79 -4.54 4.60
C ARG A 43 -11.26 -3.34 5.43
N ILE A 44 -11.21 -3.45 6.77
CA ILE A 44 -11.54 -2.34 7.67
C ILE A 44 -10.66 -1.11 7.37
N CYS A 45 -9.35 -1.30 7.15
CA CYS A 45 -8.46 -0.19 6.78
C CYS A 45 -8.82 0.46 5.45
N LEU A 46 -9.25 -0.31 4.46
CA LEU A 46 -9.61 0.21 3.14
C LEU A 46 -10.98 0.90 3.13
N GLU A 47 -11.94 0.38 3.89
CA GLU A 47 -13.31 0.93 4.00
C GLU A 47 -13.38 2.12 4.95
N ARG A 48 -12.43 2.26 5.88
CA ARG A 48 -12.39 3.39 6.80
C ARG A 48 -12.29 4.71 6.03
N CYS A 49 -13.34 5.52 6.13
CA CYS A 49 -13.34 6.87 5.61
C CYS A 49 -12.28 7.71 6.31
N LEU A 50 -11.65 8.61 5.56
CA LEU A 50 -10.88 9.70 6.14
C LEU A 50 -11.86 10.65 6.84
N SER A 51 -12.04 10.44 8.13
CA SER A 51 -12.71 11.37 9.03
C SER A 51 -11.77 12.52 9.41
N ASP A 52 -12.33 13.65 9.81
CA ASP A 52 -11.57 14.83 10.24
C ASP A 52 -10.58 14.53 11.38
N ASP A 53 -10.87 13.54 12.24
CA ASP A 53 -9.99 13.13 13.36
C ASP A 53 -8.96 12.03 12.98
N SER A 54 -8.69 11.84 11.70
CA SER A 54 -7.77 10.81 11.24
C SER A 54 -6.32 11.30 11.23
N ALA A 55 -5.43 10.63 11.96
CA ALA A 55 -3.98 10.90 11.91
C ALA A 55 -3.38 10.78 10.50
N LEU A 56 -4.00 9.98 9.62
CA LEU A 56 -3.64 9.90 8.21
C LEU A 56 -4.08 11.17 7.46
N LEU A 57 -5.27 11.71 7.74
CA LEU A 57 -5.76 12.94 7.12
C LEU A 57 -4.92 14.14 7.56
N ASP A 58 -4.63 14.27 8.86
CA ASP A 58 -3.71 15.29 9.39
C ASP A 58 -2.35 15.25 8.70
N TYR A 59 -1.80 14.04 8.56
CA TYR A 59 -0.53 13.83 7.89
C TYR A 59 -0.59 14.25 6.41
N ILE A 60 -1.63 13.82 5.70
CA ILE A 60 -1.84 14.17 4.29
C ILE A 60 -1.96 15.68 4.14
N GLN A 61 -2.71 16.34 5.02
CA GLN A 61 -2.93 17.78 4.97
C GLN A 61 -1.61 18.54 5.09
N VAL A 62 -0.83 18.25 6.14
CA VAL A 62 0.48 18.87 6.36
C VAL A 62 1.45 18.58 5.21
N ASP A 63 1.48 17.35 4.70
CA ASP A 63 2.40 16.96 3.62
C ASP A 63 2.05 17.63 2.29
N MET A 64 0.75 17.74 1.96
CA MET A 64 0.29 18.38 0.72
C MET A 64 0.42 19.90 0.76
N GLU A 65 0.14 20.53 1.90
CA GLU A 65 0.41 21.96 2.12
C GLU A 65 1.89 22.28 1.90
N ARG A 66 2.79 21.45 2.45
CA ARG A 66 4.24 21.57 2.22
C ARG A 66 4.64 21.42 0.76
N LEU A 67 3.91 20.61 -0.01
CA LEU A 67 4.12 20.41 -1.44
C LEU A 67 3.47 21.51 -2.30
N GLY A 68 2.77 22.48 -1.69
CA GLY A 68 2.04 23.54 -2.40
C GLY A 68 0.87 23.00 -3.22
N ARG A 69 0.32 21.84 -2.86
CA ARG A 69 -0.79 21.19 -3.57
C ARG A 69 -2.09 21.43 -2.83
N VAL A 70 -3.12 21.82 -3.56
CA VAL A 70 -4.47 21.95 -3.00
C VAL A 70 -5.09 20.57 -2.89
N ILE A 71 -5.51 20.22 -1.68
CA ILE A 71 -6.30 19.02 -1.43
C ILE A 71 -7.75 19.35 -1.78
N GLY A 72 -8.34 18.64 -2.76
CA GLY A 72 -9.79 18.66 -2.95
C GLY A 72 -10.52 18.04 -1.75
N SER A 73 -11.85 18.03 -1.73
CA SER A 73 -12.58 17.40 -0.61
C SER A 73 -12.18 15.92 -0.45
N LEU A 74 -11.43 15.62 0.60
CA LEU A 74 -11.09 14.28 1.09
C LEU A 74 -12.04 13.73 2.15
N PRO A 75 -12.66 14.56 3.03
CA PRO A 75 -13.55 14.03 4.04
C PRO A 75 -14.65 13.14 3.43
N GLY A 76 -14.81 11.95 3.99
CA GLY A 76 -15.80 10.97 3.54
C GLY A 76 -15.34 10.01 2.44
N LYS A 77 -14.16 10.21 1.83
CA LYS A 77 -13.57 9.21 0.92
C LYS A 77 -12.88 8.11 1.71
N SER A 78 -13.05 6.86 1.29
CA SER A 78 -12.33 5.73 1.86
C SER A 78 -10.92 5.61 1.29
N LEU A 79 -10.02 4.98 2.05
CA LEU A 79 -8.66 4.72 1.57
C LEU A 79 -8.67 3.84 0.31
N GLY A 80 -9.57 2.85 0.26
CA GLY A 80 -9.76 1.97 -0.89
C GLY A 80 -10.16 2.74 -2.15
N GLU A 81 -11.04 3.74 -2.03
CA GLU A 81 -11.41 4.63 -3.14
C GLU A 81 -10.22 5.44 -3.63
N LEU A 82 -9.44 6.04 -2.71
CA LEU A 82 -8.29 6.86 -3.09
C LEU A 82 -7.21 6.04 -3.81
N LEU A 83 -6.95 4.82 -3.37
CA LEU A 83 -5.95 3.94 -3.98
C LEU A 83 -6.35 3.43 -5.38
N GLN A 84 -7.65 3.39 -5.68
CA GLN A 84 -8.19 2.79 -6.89
C GLN A 84 -8.80 3.80 -7.87
N ASN A 85 -8.90 5.07 -7.50
CA ASN A 85 -9.45 6.12 -8.35
C ASN A 85 -8.35 6.76 -9.22
N SER A 86 -8.60 6.84 -10.53
CA SER A 86 -7.68 7.45 -11.49
C SER A 86 -7.51 8.96 -11.33
N ASP A 87 -8.48 9.62 -10.71
CA ASP A 87 -8.51 11.06 -10.47
C ASP A 87 -7.83 11.45 -9.15
N THR A 88 -7.39 10.48 -8.36
CA THR A 88 -6.61 10.73 -7.15
C THR A 88 -5.33 11.47 -7.50
N ASP A 89 -5.01 12.56 -6.81
CA ASP A 89 -3.76 13.28 -7.06
C ASP A 89 -2.54 12.39 -6.75
N ILE A 90 -1.53 12.43 -7.60
CA ILE A 90 -0.30 11.65 -7.39
C ILE A 90 0.44 12.06 -6.11
N GLY A 91 0.35 13.32 -5.69
CA GLY A 91 0.86 13.81 -4.41
C GLY A 91 0.14 13.15 -3.24
N LEU A 92 -1.17 12.93 -3.34
CA LEU A 92 -1.93 12.20 -2.33
C LEU A 92 -1.49 10.74 -2.22
N LEU A 93 -1.29 10.05 -3.35
CA LEU A 93 -0.72 8.68 -3.35
C LEU A 93 0.70 8.67 -2.74
N GLN A 94 1.49 9.70 -2.99
CA GLN A 94 2.81 9.88 -2.37
C GLN A 94 2.73 10.08 -0.85
N SER A 95 1.77 10.85 -0.36
CA SER A 95 1.55 11.07 1.07
C SER A 95 1.08 9.79 1.76
N ILE A 96 0.10 9.09 1.19
CA ILE A 96 -0.37 7.77 1.67
C ILE A 96 0.80 6.79 1.75
N LYS A 97 1.57 6.65 0.67
CA LYS A 97 2.78 5.82 0.64
C LYS A 97 3.73 6.18 1.77
N THR A 98 3.99 7.47 1.98
CA THR A 98 4.97 7.91 2.99
C THR A 98 4.47 7.66 4.42
N TYR A 99 3.18 7.88 4.68
CA TYR A 99 2.55 7.58 5.96
C TYR A 99 2.65 6.08 6.29
N TYR A 100 2.16 5.23 5.38
CA TYR A 100 2.14 3.78 5.62
C TYR A 100 3.54 3.17 5.64
N LYS A 101 4.51 3.80 4.96
CA LYS A 101 5.93 3.45 5.15
C LYS A 101 6.42 3.71 6.57
N LYS A 102 6.02 4.83 7.19
CA LYS A 102 6.39 5.12 8.58
C LYS A 102 5.68 4.17 9.53
N LEU A 103 4.38 3.94 9.29
CA LEU A 103 3.55 3.06 10.10
C LEU A 103 4.11 1.63 10.13
N SER A 104 4.60 1.10 9.01
CA SER A 104 5.17 -0.26 9.00
C SER A 104 6.42 -0.41 9.87
N TYR A 105 7.19 0.66 10.09
CA TYR A 105 8.37 0.64 10.96
C TYR A 105 8.02 0.78 12.44
N SER A 106 6.83 1.31 12.76
CA SER A 106 6.35 1.51 14.13
C SER A 106 5.21 0.57 14.51
N ALA A 107 4.89 -0.42 13.66
CA ALA A 107 3.82 -1.38 13.90
C ALA A 107 4.12 -2.23 15.14
N ALA A 108 3.10 -2.46 15.97
CA ALA A 108 3.22 -3.23 17.20
C ALA A 108 3.13 -4.74 16.94
N SER A 109 2.59 -5.15 15.80
CA SER A 109 2.50 -6.55 15.37
C SER A 109 2.91 -6.76 13.92
N GLU A 110 3.24 -8.00 13.58
CA GLU A 110 3.56 -8.40 12.21
C GLU A 110 2.35 -8.23 11.28
N THR A 111 1.13 -8.50 11.76
CA THR A 111 -0.11 -8.27 11.02
C THR A 111 -0.31 -6.79 10.67
N GLU A 112 -0.10 -5.88 11.63
CA GLU A 112 -0.14 -4.44 11.37
C GLU A 112 0.93 -4.01 10.37
N SER A 113 2.14 -4.55 10.49
CA SER A 113 3.23 -4.28 9.55
C SER A 113 2.90 -4.76 8.14
N ALA A 114 2.34 -5.96 8.01
CA ALA A 114 1.90 -6.54 6.73
C ALA A 114 0.79 -5.70 6.08
N ILE A 115 -0.18 -5.21 6.84
CA ILE A 115 -1.24 -4.32 6.34
C ILE A 115 -0.64 -2.98 5.88
N ALA A 116 0.23 -2.38 6.70
CA ALA A 116 0.86 -1.11 6.36
C ALA A 116 1.71 -1.22 5.08
N ILE A 117 2.47 -2.30 4.94
CA ILE A 117 3.27 -2.58 3.74
C ILE A 117 2.36 -2.83 2.53
N THR A 118 1.24 -3.52 2.70
CA THR A 118 0.25 -3.74 1.64
C THR A 118 -0.27 -2.42 1.10
N ILE A 119 -0.68 -1.50 1.99
CA ILE A 119 -1.20 -0.18 1.61
C ILE A 119 -0.10 0.67 0.97
N TYR A 120 1.14 0.59 1.47
CA TYR A 120 2.29 1.23 0.82
C TYR A 120 2.45 0.78 -0.63
N TYR A 121 2.42 -0.52 -0.88
CA TYR A 121 2.57 -1.05 -2.25
C TYR A 121 1.33 -0.76 -3.08
N ALA A 122 0.13 -0.71 -2.49
CA ALA A 122 -1.08 -0.30 -3.19
C ALA A 122 -0.98 1.15 -3.70
N ALA A 123 -0.40 2.06 -2.90
CA ALA A 123 -0.17 3.44 -3.35
C ALA A 123 0.84 3.52 -4.51
N LEU A 124 1.88 2.68 -4.50
CA LEU A 124 2.80 2.55 -5.64
C LEU A 124 2.13 1.97 -6.88
N ALA A 125 1.29 0.95 -6.69
CA ALA A 125 0.54 0.33 -7.77
C ALA A 125 -0.43 1.34 -8.40
N GLY A 126 -1.20 2.08 -7.59
CA GLY A 126 -2.07 3.16 -8.07
C GLY A 126 -1.31 4.24 -8.82
N SER A 127 -0.11 4.64 -8.35
CA SER A 127 0.68 5.66 -9.05
C SER A 127 1.18 5.20 -10.42
N LEU A 128 1.52 3.91 -10.54
CA LEU A 128 1.92 3.29 -11.80
C LEU A 128 0.71 3.11 -12.72
N VAL A 129 -0.41 2.62 -12.20
CA VAL A 129 -1.63 2.33 -12.97
C VAL A 129 -2.28 3.58 -13.53
N TYR A 130 -2.50 4.57 -12.69
CA TYR A 130 -3.32 5.72 -13.08
C TYR A 130 -2.49 6.91 -13.58
N HIS A 131 -1.22 7.01 -13.16
CA HIS A 131 -0.37 8.15 -13.54
C HIS A 131 0.88 7.76 -14.32
N LYS A 132 1.14 6.46 -14.57
CA LYS A 132 2.35 5.95 -15.25
C LYS A 132 3.65 6.46 -14.61
N LYS A 133 3.61 6.78 -13.32
CA LYS A 133 4.72 7.39 -12.58
C LYS A 133 5.13 6.47 -11.44
N ASN A 134 6.42 6.15 -11.40
CA ASN A 134 7.02 5.49 -10.26
C ASN A 134 7.39 6.55 -9.22
N ILE A 135 6.71 6.52 -8.09
CA ILE A 135 6.93 7.46 -6.98
C ILE A 135 7.90 6.90 -5.91
N SER A 136 8.57 5.78 -6.21
CA SER A 136 9.61 5.16 -5.37
C SER A 136 10.99 5.26 -6.04
N GLN A 137 12.05 4.96 -5.28
CA GLN A 137 13.40 4.77 -5.83
C GLN A 137 13.65 3.33 -6.31
N THR A 138 12.69 2.43 -6.09
CA THR A 138 12.75 1.02 -6.48
C THR A 138 12.53 0.90 -7.98
N SER A 139 13.29 0.03 -8.67
CA SER A 139 13.06 -0.21 -10.09
C SER A 139 11.69 -0.84 -10.32
N VAL A 140 11.10 -0.57 -11.49
CA VAL A 140 9.80 -1.16 -11.84
C VAL A 140 9.86 -2.68 -11.90
N ASP A 141 10.95 -3.25 -12.43
CA ASP A 141 11.16 -4.71 -12.46
C ASP A 141 11.14 -5.34 -11.06
N MET A 142 11.60 -4.60 -10.05
CA MET A 142 11.56 -5.09 -8.66
C MET A 142 10.17 -4.86 -8.04
N LEU A 143 9.49 -3.76 -8.36
CA LEU A 143 8.10 -3.54 -7.97
C LEU A 143 7.17 -4.61 -8.55
N GLU A 144 7.40 -5.05 -9.78
CA GLU A 144 6.63 -6.13 -10.41
C GLU A 144 6.68 -7.42 -9.57
N GLN A 145 7.87 -7.79 -9.08
CA GLN A 145 8.04 -8.96 -8.22
C GLN A 145 7.28 -8.82 -6.91
N TYR A 146 7.31 -7.63 -6.30
CA TYR A 146 6.53 -7.35 -5.10
C TYR A 146 5.03 -7.41 -5.36
N PHE A 147 4.54 -6.85 -6.47
CA PHE A 147 3.12 -6.92 -6.84
C PHE A 147 2.66 -8.35 -7.14
N ALA A 148 3.49 -9.16 -7.79
CA ALA A 148 3.20 -10.57 -8.01
C ALA A 148 3.02 -11.31 -6.68
N LEU A 149 4.00 -11.16 -5.78
CA LEU A 149 3.96 -11.77 -4.45
C LEU A 149 2.72 -11.36 -3.65
N LEU A 150 2.33 -10.08 -3.70
CA LEU A 150 1.19 -9.55 -2.97
C LEU A 150 -0.15 -10.04 -3.56
N ALA A 151 -0.28 -10.09 -4.88
CA ALA A 151 -1.49 -10.55 -5.55
C ALA A 151 -1.80 -12.04 -5.26
N GLU A 152 -0.76 -12.84 -5.00
CA GLU A 152 -0.87 -14.27 -4.70
C GLU A 152 -1.27 -14.58 -3.25
N LYS A 153 -1.30 -13.58 -2.35
CA LYS A 153 -1.67 -13.83 -0.95
C LYS A 153 -3.15 -14.14 -0.83
N GLU A 154 -3.48 -15.24 -0.14
CA GLU A 154 -4.85 -15.71 0.02
C GLU A 154 -5.73 -14.68 0.73
N TRP A 155 -5.18 -14.06 1.78
CA TRP A 155 -5.85 -13.02 2.57
C TRP A 155 -5.96 -11.65 1.87
N MET A 156 -5.35 -11.47 0.70
CA MET A 156 -5.41 -10.21 -0.05
C MET A 156 -6.82 -9.97 -0.59
N VAL A 157 -7.33 -8.75 -0.40
CA VAL A 157 -8.68 -8.38 -0.87
C VAL A 157 -8.72 -8.29 -2.40
N PRO A 158 -9.85 -8.65 -3.05
CA PRO A 158 -9.97 -8.73 -4.51
C PRO A 158 -9.57 -7.44 -5.25
N GLU A 159 -9.92 -6.29 -4.67
CA GLU A 159 -9.66 -4.96 -5.20
C GLU A 159 -8.16 -4.70 -5.33
N LEU A 160 -7.39 -5.02 -4.28
CA LEU A 160 -5.95 -4.88 -4.28
C LEU A 160 -5.27 -5.95 -5.14
N LYS A 161 -5.78 -7.18 -5.17
CA LYS A 161 -5.31 -8.21 -6.12
C LYS A 161 -5.37 -7.68 -7.55
N LYS A 162 -6.52 -7.13 -7.95
CA LYS A 162 -6.72 -6.54 -9.28
C LYS A 162 -5.73 -5.39 -9.53
N LEU A 163 -5.59 -4.46 -8.58
CA LEU A 163 -4.68 -3.32 -8.71
C LEU A 163 -3.22 -3.77 -8.88
N PHE A 164 -2.77 -4.75 -8.10
CA PHE A 164 -1.43 -5.33 -8.21
C PHE A 164 -1.23 -6.06 -9.53
N THR A 165 -2.20 -6.85 -9.98
CA THR A 165 -2.15 -7.51 -11.29
C THR A 165 -2.06 -6.50 -12.42
N GLN A 166 -2.83 -5.40 -12.37
CA GLN A 166 -2.75 -4.32 -13.35
C GLN A 166 -1.37 -3.65 -13.34
N ALA A 167 -0.84 -3.32 -12.16
CA ALA A 167 0.46 -2.66 -12.03
C ALA A 167 1.61 -3.49 -12.62
N ARG A 168 1.53 -4.84 -12.59
CA ARG A 168 2.51 -5.73 -13.23
C ARG A 168 2.55 -5.61 -14.74
N THR A 169 1.43 -5.28 -15.38
CA THR A 169 1.36 -5.17 -16.84
C THR A 169 1.94 -3.86 -17.36
N ILE A 170 2.24 -2.91 -16.45
CA ILE A 170 2.72 -1.58 -16.82
C ILE A 170 4.21 -1.63 -17.00
N ARG A 171 4.60 -1.82 -18.26
CA ARG A 171 5.96 -1.54 -18.68
C ARG A 171 6.15 -0.03 -18.71
N GLN A 172 7.17 0.44 -18.01
CA GLN A 172 7.69 1.76 -18.33
C GLN A 172 8.31 1.68 -19.72
N ASP A 173 7.69 2.36 -20.68
CA ASP A 173 8.41 2.77 -21.89
C ASP A 173 9.55 3.70 -21.43
N LYS A 174 10.75 3.12 -21.26
CA LYS A 174 11.97 3.90 -21.12
C LYS A 174 12.46 4.27 -22.51
N ARG A 175 12.28 5.55 -22.83
CA ARG A 175 13.00 6.35 -23.86
C ARG A 175 12.69 6.03 -25.33
N GLY A 176 11.59 6.59 -25.79
CA GLY A 176 11.56 7.34 -27.04
C GLY A 176 11.20 8.79 -26.73
N ASP A 177 12.18 9.62 -26.42
CA ASP A 177 12.12 11.07 -26.65
C ASP A 177 13.51 11.68 -26.38
N VAL A 178 14.18 11.96 -27.50
CA VAL A 178 15.35 12.82 -27.81
C VAL A 178 16.62 12.68 -26.96
#